data_AF-A0A2S9D2Q7-F1
#
_entry.id   AF-A0A2S9D2Q7-F1
#
_cell.length_a   1.000
_cell.length_b   1.000
_cell.length_c   1.000
_cell.angle_alpha   90.00
_cell.angle_beta   90.00
_cell.angle_gamma   90.00
#
_symmetry.space_group_name_H-M   'P 1'
#
loop_
_entity.id
_entity.type
_entity.pdbx_description
1 polymer ?
#
loop_
_entity_poly.entity_id
_entity_poly.type
_entity_poly.pdbx_seq_one_letter_code
_entity_poly.pdbx_strand_id
1 'polypeptide(L)'
;MRKAICFFIVGDKYWKMYNKNKATFENYAKKCGADLKIIDKPMDDQFHRPLLAQKLLIPSETRDYDMVLFMDLDIIISDKAPSVFDYLPEDKYFGAILDPRGTEEFNKTWGHIPRILEETSEMYFTDRHFEANPLLQGSINGGVFIFRPKKVADIFKEYYFSDHNQGELNSFEETPFAYFSQINNWFEALPPAFNVQVLYKIKGTEKGKEVENDEKKLPEFFRKYYYKKTGSCFYPTRKYKNYVKQIIAENYFTHFSGNYPIIYN
;
A
#
# COMPACT_ATOMS: atom_id res chain seq x y z
N MET A 1 24.15 3.18 -9.23
CA MET A 1 22.75 2.75 -9.43
C MET A 1 21.85 3.92 -9.09
N ARG A 2 21.01 4.39 -10.01
CA ARG A 2 20.11 5.52 -9.80
C ARG A 2 18.79 5.02 -9.21
N LYS A 3 18.44 5.50 -8.02
CA LYS A 3 17.24 5.09 -7.28
C LYS A 3 16.25 6.24 -7.17
N ALA A 4 14.95 5.94 -7.14
CA ALA A 4 13.92 6.95 -6.87
C ALA A 4 12.91 6.45 -5.83
N ILE A 5 12.39 7.38 -5.03
CA ILE A 5 11.15 7.21 -4.28
C ILE A 5 10.08 8.04 -5.00
N CYS A 6 9.06 7.37 -5.50
CA CYS A 6 8.02 7.91 -6.35
C CYS A 6 6.70 8.07 -5.58
N PHE A 7 6.07 9.22 -5.77
CA PHE A 7 4.74 9.53 -5.26
C PHE A 7 3.81 9.93 -6.41
N PHE A 8 2.56 9.47 -6.36
CA PHE A 8 1.52 9.84 -7.32
C PHE A 8 0.48 10.74 -6.64
N ILE A 9 0.48 12.03 -6.97
CA ILE A 9 -0.18 13.10 -6.21
C ILE A 9 -1.10 13.91 -7.12
N VAL A 10 -2.29 13.36 -7.41
CA VAL A 10 -3.27 14.04 -8.28
C VAL A 10 -4.37 14.68 -7.45
N GLY A 11 -4.25 16.01 -7.24
CA GLY A 11 -5.25 16.85 -6.58
C GLY A 11 -4.83 17.43 -5.22
N ASP A 12 -5.42 18.57 -4.86
CA ASP A 12 -5.01 19.41 -3.72
C ASP A 12 -5.02 18.70 -2.36
N LYS A 13 -5.97 17.77 -2.15
CA LYS A 13 -6.05 16.98 -0.92
C LYS A 13 -4.75 16.21 -0.68
N TYR A 14 -4.22 15.59 -1.74
CA TYR A 14 -3.04 14.75 -1.67
C TYR A 14 -1.77 15.59 -1.54
N TRP A 15 -1.70 16.75 -2.20
CA TRP A 15 -0.63 17.72 -1.96
C TRP A 15 -0.55 18.17 -0.50
N LYS A 16 -1.70 18.43 0.14
CA LYS A 16 -1.74 18.75 1.58
C LYS A 16 -1.25 17.59 2.45
N MET A 17 -1.51 16.34 2.07
CA MET A 17 -0.99 15.17 2.79
C MET A 17 0.53 15.05 2.60
N TYR A 18 1.01 15.14 1.36
CA TYR A 18 2.44 15.12 1.05
C TYR A 18 3.21 16.19 1.82
N ASN A 19 2.74 17.44 1.80
CA ASN A 19 3.41 18.55 2.48
C ASN A 19 3.54 18.36 4.00
N LYS A 20 2.62 17.63 4.63
CA LYS A 20 2.72 17.32 6.08
C LYS A 20 3.80 16.28 6.40
N ASN A 21 4.09 15.38 5.46
CA ASN A 21 5.06 14.30 5.63
C ASN A 21 6.35 14.51 4.83
N LYS A 22 6.46 15.63 4.10
CA LYS A 22 7.53 15.90 3.15
C LYS A 22 8.93 15.73 3.75
N ALA A 23 9.17 16.29 4.93
CA ALA A 23 10.47 16.19 5.61
C ALA A 23 10.86 14.73 5.89
N THR A 24 9.91 13.89 6.27
CA THR A 24 10.12 12.46 6.50
C THR A 24 10.47 11.74 5.19
N PHE A 25 9.78 12.05 4.10
CA PHE A 25 10.09 11.49 2.77
C PHE A 25 11.47 11.92 2.26
N GLU A 26 11.83 13.21 2.41
CA GLU A 26 13.16 13.74 2.05
C GLU A 26 14.28 13.08 2.85
N ASN A 27 14.10 12.94 4.16
CA ASN A 27 15.07 12.29 5.03
C ASN A 27 15.30 10.83 4.65
N TYR A 28 14.21 10.09 4.37
CA TYR A 28 14.32 8.69 3.96
C TYR A 28 14.92 8.52 2.56
N ALA A 29 14.56 9.38 1.60
CA ALA A 29 15.16 9.41 0.27
C ALA A 29 16.68 9.65 0.35
N LYS A 30 17.10 10.65 1.16
CA LYS A 30 18.51 10.92 1.45
C LYS A 30 19.21 9.72 2.06
N LYS A 31 18.61 9.07 3.06
CA LYS A 31 19.13 7.84 3.69
C LYS A 31 19.35 6.72 2.69
N CYS A 32 18.46 6.59 1.70
CA CYS A 32 18.53 5.56 0.67
C CYS A 32 19.45 5.90 -0.51
N GLY A 33 19.95 7.15 -0.59
CA GLY A 33 20.62 7.65 -1.79
C GLY A 33 19.70 7.64 -3.01
N ALA A 34 18.44 8.04 -2.82
CA ALA A 34 17.41 8.05 -3.85
C ALA A 34 16.89 9.47 -4.13
N ASP A 35 16.51 9.71 -5.38
CA ASP A 35 15.82 10.92 -5.80
C ASP A 35 14.35 10.88 -5.33
N LEU A 36 13.74 12.04 -5.11
CA LEU A 36 12.28 12.14 -4.96
C LEU A 36 11.64 12.43 -6.32
N LYS A 37 10.80 11.50 -6.79
CA LYS A 37 10.01 11.66 -8.01
C LYS A 37 8.55 11.91 -7.64
N ILE A 38 7.99 12.99 -8.15
CA ILE A 38 6.57 13.30 -8.02
C ILE A 38 5.94 13.21 -9.40
N ILE A 39 4.84 12.48 -9.49
CA ILE A 39 3.93 12.46 -10.64
C ILE A 39 2.65 13.12 -10.15
N ASP A 40 2.37 14.34 -10.61
CA ASP A 40 1.27 15.18 -10.10
C ASP A 40 0.12 15.39 -11.11
N LYS A 41 0.19 14.66 -12.23
CA LYS A 41 -0.84 14.62 -13.26
C LYS A 41 -1.18 13.16 -13.59
N PRO A 42 -2.42 12.86 -14.00
CA PRO A 42 -2.73 11.57 -14.59
C PRO A 42 -1.73 11.23 -15.71
N MET A 43 -1.25 9.99 -15.70
CA MET A 43 -0.34 9.45 -16.72
C MET A 43 -1.10 9.04 -18.00
N ASP A 44 -2.40 8.79 -17.87
CA ASP A 44 -3.34 8.65 -18.98
C ASP A 44 -4.46 9.68 -18.80
N ASP A 45 -4.59 10.60 -19.76
CA ASP A 45 -5.61 11.65 -19.75
C ASP A 45 -6.95 11.17 -20.33
N GLN A 46 -6.97 10.03 -21.04
CA GLN A 46 -8.19 9.40 -21.54
C GLN A 46 -8.85 8.48 -20.51
N PHE A 47 -8.13 8.16 -19.43
CA PHE A 47 -8.62 7.29 -18.35
C PHE A 47 -9.15 5.94 -18.86
N HIS A 48 -8.37 5.23 -19.68
CA HIS A 48 -8.69 3.86 -20.11
C HIS A 48 -9.01 2.96 -18.91
N ARG A 49 -8.33 3.18 -17.78
CA ARG A 49 -8.73 2.67 -16.46
C ARG A 49 -8.78 3.80 -15.42
N PRO A 50 -9.52 3.61 -14.30
CA PRO A 50 -9.60 4.59 -13.21
C PRO A 50 -8.23 5.03 -12.69
N LEU A 51 -8.19 6.21 -12.06
CA LEU A 51 -6.96 6.85 -11.60
C LEU A 51 -6.05 5.94 -10.76
N LEU A 52 -6.61 5.11 -9.87
CA LEU A 52 -5.83 4.17 -9.05
C LEU A 52 -5.04 3.17 -9.89
N ALA A 53 -5.66 2.63 -10.95
CA ALA A 53 -5.02 1.69 -11.85
C ALA A 53 -3.86 2.32 -12.65
N GLN A 54 -3.79 3.66 -12.76
CA GLN A 54 -2.67 4.32 -13.43
C GLN A 54 -1.34 4.13 -12.68
N LYS A 55 -1.33 3.63 -11.44
CA LYS A 55 -0.10 3.18 -10.78
C LYS A 55 0.69 2.17 -11.63
N LEU A 56 0.01 1.39 -12.49
CA LEU A 56 0.64 0.47 -13.46
C LEU A 56 1.51 1.18 -14.51
N LEU A 57 1.32 2.48 -14.73
CA LEU A 57 2.09 3.29 -15.67
C LEU A 57 3.35 3.91 -15.02
N ILE A 58 3.44 3.94 -13.69
CA ILE A 58 4.59 4.52 -12.96
C ILE A 58 5.92 3.90 -13.39
N PRO A 59 6.03 2.57 -13.62
CA PRO A 59 7.26 2.00 -14.13
C PRO A 59 7.68 2.52 -15.51
N SER A 60 6.72 2.91 -16.36
CA SER A 60 7.05 3.56 -17.63
C SER A 60 7.53 5.01 -17.44
N GLU A 61 6.94 5.76 -16.51
CA GLU A 61 7.34 7.15 -16.19
C GLU A 61 8.69 7.29 -15.47
N THR A 62 9.25 6.17 -15.01
CA THR A 62 10.47 6.12 -14.21
C THR A 62 11.56 5.24 -14.82
N ARG A 63 11.49 4.97 -16.13
CA ARG A 63 12.45 4.12 -16.86
C ARG A 63 13.92 4.56 -16.80
N ASP A 64 14.16 5.84 -16.47
CA ASP A 64 15.49 6.42 -16.32
C ASP A 64 16.18 6.04 -14.99
N TYR A 65 15.45 5.38 -14.09
CA TYR A 65 15.97 4.82 -12.84
C TYR A 65 16.25 3.32 -12.96
N ASP A 66 17.20 2.85 -12.16
CA ASP A 66 17.53 1.43 -12.06
C ASP A 66 16.59 0.69 -11.09
N MET A 67 16.16 1.38 -10.03
CA MET A 67 15.22 0.86 -9.05
C MET A 67 14.35 1.99 -8.49
N VAL A 68 13.06 1.71 -8.29
CA VAL A 68 12.09 2.70 -7.80
C VAL A 68 11.28 2.09 -6.68
N LEU A 69 11.06 2.86 -5.63
CA LEU A 69 10.09 2.61 -4.57
C LEU A 69 8.87 3.49 -4.81
N PHE A 70 7.68 2.91 -4.91
CA PHE A 70 6.44 3.64 -4.79
C PHE A 70 5.93 3.57 -3.34
N MET A 71 5.39 4.69 -2.83
CA MET A 71 4.70 4.74 -1.54
C MET A 71 3.44 5.60 -1.61
N ASP A 72 2.38 5.15 -0.92
CA ASP A 72 1.21 5.98 -0.63
C ASP A 72 1.56 7.10 0.37
N LEU A 73 0.78 8.19 0.33
CA LEU A 73 1.07 9.43 1.09
C LEU A 73 0.69 9.37 2.57
N ASP A 74 -0.14 8.39 2.94
CA ASP A 74 -0.59 8.12 4.30
C ASP A 74 0.32 7.12 5.01
N ILE A 75 1.59 7.05 4.60
CA ILE A 75 2.63 6.26 5.24
C ILE A 75 3.50 7.16 6.13
N ILE A 76 3.74 6.70 7.35
CA ILE A 76 4.76 7.26 8.25
C ILE A 76 5.97 6.34 8.25
N ILE A 77 7.14 6.92 7.98
CA ILE A 77 8.42 6.22 7.96
C ILE A 77 9.14 6.45 9.29
N SER A 78 9.55 5.36 9.91
CA SER A 78 10.35 5.37 11.14
C SER A 78 11.82 5.70 10.82
N ASP A 79 12.49 6.47 11.68
CA ASP A 79 13.91 6.83 11.50
C ASP A 79 14.83 5.59 11.46
N LYS A 80 14.40 4.50 12.08
CA LYS A 80 15.11 3.21 12.07
C LYS A 80 14.97 2.42 10.76
N ALA A 81 14.05 2.80 9.87
CA ALA A 81 13.78 2.07 8.64
C ALA A 81 15.05 1.94 7.78
N PRO A 82 15.52 0.72 7.46
CA PRO A 82 16.66 0.55 6.56
C PRO A 82 16.27 0.93 5.13
N SER A 83 17.24 0.94 4.21
CA SER A 83 16.92 1.16 2.80
C SER A 83 16.13 -0.05 2.27
N VAL A 84 14.90 0.17 1.84
CA VAL A 84 14.06 -0.91 1.28
C VAL A 84 14.64 -1.49 -0.01
N PHE A 85 15.46 -0.71 -0.72
CA PHE A 85 16.15 -1.15 -1.93
C PHE A 85 17.14 -2.29 -1.69
N ASP A 86 17.61 -2.48 -0.44
CA ASP A 86 18.51 -3.58 -0.08
C ASP A 86 17.78 -4.92 0.05
N TYR A 87 16.45 -4.92 -0.03
CA TYR A 87 15.58 -6.08 0.09
C TYR A 87 15.02 -6.57 -1.27
N LEU A 88 15.48 -6.01 -2.40
CA LEU A 88 15.20 -6.57 -3.72
C LEU A 88 16.44 -7.27 -4.28
N PRO A 89 16.47 -8.61 -4.32
CA PRO A 89 17.56 -9.36 -4.95
C PRO A 89 17.82 -8.94 -6.41
N GLU A 90 19.02 -9.22 -6.92
CA GLU A 90 19.39 -8.86 -8.29
C GLU A 90 18.57 -9.60 -9.36
N ASP A 91 18.18 -10.83 -9.07
CA ASP A 91 17.36 -11.70 -9.93
C ASP A 91 15.84 -11.42 -9.80
N LYS A 92 15.45 -10.49 -8.92
CA LYS A 92 14.05 -10.06 -8.72
C LYS A 92 13.82 -8.64 -9.25
N TYR A 93 12.63 -8.42 -9.82
CA TYR A 93 12.30 -7.17 -10.51
C TYR A 93 11.12 -6.41 -9.92
N PHE A 94 10.37 -7.03 -9.00
CA PHE A 94 9.26 -6.41 -8.31
C PHE A 94 9.19 -6.95 -6.88
N GLY A 95 9.03 -6.08 -5.89
CA GLY A 95 8.86 -6.47 -4.49
C GLY A 95 7.70 -5.73 -3.85
N ALA A 96 6.87 -6.44 -3.11
CA ALA A 96 5.78 -5.85 -2.32
C ALA A 96 5.50 -6.75 -1.11
N ILE A 97 4.61 -6.29 -0.23
CA ILE A 97 4.22 -7.05 0.95
C ILE A 97 3.01 -7.91 0.55
N LEU A 98 3.14 -9.23 0.72
CA LEU A 98 2.00 -10.14 0.61
C LEU A 98 0.98 -9.84 1.71
N ASP A 99 -0.30 -9.88 1.36
CA ASP A 99 -1.35 -9.78 2.37
C ASP A 99 -1.23 -10.97 3.35
N PRO A 100 -1.40 -10.74 4.67
CA PRO A 100 -1.20 -11.78 5.68
C PRO A 100 -2.41 -12.72 5.77
N ARG A 101 -2.97 -13.13 4.63
CA ARG A 101 -4.14 -14.01 4.53
C ARG A 101 -3.93 -15.28 5.34
N GLY A 102 -4.98 -15.70 6.03
CA GLY A 102 -4.96 -16.89 6.90
C GLY A 102 -4.32 -16.69 8.28
N THR A 103 -3.66 -15.55 8.54
CA THR A 103 -3.17 -15.25 9.90
C THR A 103 -4.33 -14.90 10.85
N GLU A 104 -4.12 -15.09 12.15
CA GLU A 104 -5.13 -14.72 13.17
C GLU A 104 -5.51 -13.24 13.10
N GLU A 105 -4.54 -12.35 12.91
CA GLU A 105 -4.75 -10.90 12.78
C GLU A 105 -5.62 -10.55 11.56
N PHE A 106 -5.33 -11.17 10.42
CA PHE A 106 -6.13 -11.01 9.20
C PHE A 106 -7.55 -11.53 9.37
N ASN A 107 -7.69 -12.75 9.91
CA ASN A 107 -8.99 -13.39 10.09
C ASN A 107 -9.88 -12.62 11.06
N LYS A 108 -9.32 -12.10 12.15
CA LYS A 108 -10.04 -11.21 13.08
C LYS A 108 -10.47 -9.90 12.41
N THR A 109 -9.59 -9.30 11.60
CA THR A 109 -9.88 -8.05 10.89
C THR A 109 -11.05 -8.21 9.92
N TRP A 110 -11.07 -9.31 9.17
CA TRP A 110 -12.07 -9.57 8.13
C TRP A 110 -13.16 -10.55 8.55
N GLY A 111 -13.30 -10.84 9.85
CA GLY A 111 -14.29 -11.77 10.41
C GLY A 111 -15.75 -11.49 10.03
N HIS A 112 -16.04 -10.28 9.57
CA HIS A 112 -17.35 -9.82 9.14
C HIS A 112 -17.61 -9.99 7.63
N ILE A 113 -16.63 -10.46 6.85
CA ILE A 113 -16.72 -10.67 5.39
C ILE A 113 -16.25 -12.09 5.04
N PRO A 114 -17.13 -13.11 5.13
CA PRO A 114 -16.76 -14.52 4.93
C PRO A 114 -15.99 -14.80 3.64
N ARG A 115 -16.42 -14.17 2.53
CA ARG A 115 -15.76 -14.30 1.21
C ARG A 115 -14.25 -14.02 1.27
N ILE A 116 -13.80 -13.01 2.02
CA ILE A 116 -12.36 -12.68 2.12
C ILE A 116 -11.58 -13.78 2.86
N LEU A 117 -12.22 -14.46 3.80
CA LEU A 117 -11.61 -15.54 4.59
C LEU A 117 -11.57 -16.86 3.81
N GLU A 118 -12.52 -17.07 2.91
CA GLU A 118 -12.66 -18.26 2.07
C GLU A 118 -11.83 -18.15 0.77
N GLU A 119 -11.51 -16.93 0.33
CA GLU A 119 -10.71 -16.66 -0.88
C GLU A 119 -9.25 -17.15 -0.70
N THR A 120 -8.90 -18.20 -1.43
CA THR A 120 -7.52 -18.70 -1.54
C THR A 120 -6.68 -17.79 -2.45
N SER A 121 -5.36 -17.97 -2.44
CA SER A 121 -4.46 -17.24 -3.37
C SER A 121 -4.85 -17.49 -4.83
N GLU A 122 -5.18 -18.73 -5.22
CA GLU A 122 -5.65 -19.04 -6.58
C GLU A 122 -6.97 -18.34 -6.89
N MET A 123 -7.96 -18.47 -5.99
CA MET A 123 -9.29 -17.85 -6.15
C MET A 123 -9.20 -16.33 -6.32
N TYR A 124 -8.32 -15.66 -5.55
CA TYR A 124 -8.11 -14.22 -5.67
C TYR A 124 -7.81 -13.80 -7.12
N PHE A 125 -6.98 -14.57 -7.84
CA PHE A 125 -6.63 -14.27 -9.23
C PHE A 125 -7.70 -14.75 -10.22
N THR A 126 -8.23 -15.97 -10.06
CA THR A 126 -9.22 -16.53 -11.00
C THR A 126 -10.55 -15.78 -10.97
N ASP A 127 -10.99 -15.31 -9.79
CA ASP A 127 -12.20 -14.50 -9.66
C ASP A 127 -12.04 -13.10 -10.29
N ARG A 128 -10.80 -12.71 -10.62
CA ARG A 128 -10.43 -11.50 -11.36
C ARG A 128 -10.03 -11.81 -12.81
N HIS A 129 -10.43 -12.99 -13.29
CA HIS A 129 -10.26 -13.50 -14.65
C HIS A 129 -8.82 -13.72 -15.09
N PHE A 130 -7.88 -13.85 -14.16
CA PHE A 130 -6.53 -14.30 -14.47
C PHE A 130 -6.44 -15.83 -14.44
N GLU A 131 -5.52 -16.40 -15.21
CA GLU A 131 -5.32 -17.85 -15.22
C GLU A 131 -4.62 -18.32 -13.94
N ALA A 132 -5.05 -19.45 -13.38
CA ALA A 132 -4.34 -20.09 -12.28
C ALA A 132 -2.91 -20.45 -12.69
N ASN A 133 -1.96 -20.30 -11.77
CA ASN A 133 -0.55 -20.59 -12.03
C ASN A 133 0.14 -21.05 -10.72
N PRO A 134 0.99 -22.08 -10.75
CA PRO A 134 1.64 -22.63 -9.55
C PRO A 134 2.62 -21.67 -8.88
N LEU A 135 3.05 -20.59 -9.55
CA LEU A 135 3.94 -19.58 -8.97
C LEU A 135 3.20 -18.50 -8.18
N LEU A 136 1.86 -18.50 -8.18
CA LEU A 136 1.06 -17.53 -7.45
C LEU A 136 1.22 -17.76 -5.95
N GLN A 137 1.67 -16.72 -5.25
CA GLN A 137 1.88 -16.71 -3.81
C GLN A 137 0.69 -16.06 -3.09
N GLY A 138 0.12 -15.00 -3.65
CA GLY A 138 -1.04 -14.33 -3.07
C GLY A 138 -1.18 -12.86 -3.46
N SER A 139 -2.22 -12.22 -2.92
CA SER A 139 -2.47 -10.80 -3.12
C SER A 139 -1.45 -9.93 -2.36
N ILE A 140 -1.32 -8.68 -2.81
CA ILE A 140 -0.45 -7.67 -2.21
C ILE A 140 -1.26 -6.42 -1.89
N ASN A 141 -0.74 -5.58 -1.00
CA ASN A 141 -1.22 -4.21 -0.86
C ASN A 141 -0.41 -3.23 -1.74
N GLY A 142 -1.11 -2.41 -2.53
CA GLY A 142 -0.54 -1.46 -3.49
C GLY A 142 0.02 -0.16 -2.88
N GLY A 143 0.11 -0.07 -1.56
CA GLY A 143 0.62 1.12 -0.88
C GLY A 143 2.14 1.21 -0.79
N VAL A 144 2.85 0.08 -0.91
CA VAL A 144 4.32 0.02 -0.93
C VAL A 144 4.78 -1.06 -1.89
N PHE A 145 5.51 -0.67 -2.92
CA PHE A 145 6.15 -1.62 -3.82
C PHE A 145 7.44 -1.06 -4.41
N ILE A 146 8.42 -1.93 -4.62
CA ILE A 146 9.70 -1.61 -5.26
C ILE A 146 9.83 -2.36 -6.57
N PHE A 147 10.50 -1.79 -7.56
CA PHE A 147 10.61 -2.43 -8.86
C PHE A 147 11.83 -1.94 -9.64
N ARG A 148 12.19 -2.72 -10.68
CA ARG A 148 13.18 -2.35 -11.69
C ARG A 148 12.44 -1.89 -12.95
N PRO A 149 12.30 -0.58 -13.21
CA PRO A 149 11.41 -0.03 -14.23
C PRO A 149 11.60 -0.68 -15.61
N LYS A 150 12.85 -0.75 -16.07
CA LYS A 150 13.23 -1.32 -17.38
C LYS A 150 12.80 -2.78 -17.58
N LYS A 151 12.54 -3.53 -16.51
CA LYS A 151 12.18 -4.96 -16.56
C LYS A 151 10.67 -5.19 -16.57
N VAL A 152 9.90 -4.28 -15.96
CA VAL A 152 8.47 -4.52 -15.70
C VAL A 152 7.54 -3.54 -16.44
N ALA A 153 8.07 -2.43 -16.94
CA ALA A 153 7.26 -1.33 -17.44
C ALA A 153 6.40 -1.67 -18.66
N ASP A 154 6.91 -2.49 -19.58
CA ASP A 154 6.16 -2.87 -20.79
C ASP A 154 4.95 -3.73 -20.42
N ILE A 155 5.13 -4.77 -19.60
CA ILE A 155 4.03 -5.67 -19.19
C ILE A 155 2.92 -4.91 -18.46
N PHE A 156 3.27 -4.07 -17.47
CA PHE A 156 2.24 -3.35 -16.72
C PHE A 156 1.52 -2.30 -17.58
N LYS A 157 2.23 -1.65 -18.50
CA LYS A 157 1.62 -0.72 -19.46
C LYS A 157 0.71 -1.45 -20.45
N GLU A 158 1.14 -2.60 -20.96
CA GLU A 158 0.35 -3.43 -21.87
C GLU A 158 -0.95 -3.88 -21.19
N TYR A 159 -0.88 -4.37 -19.95
CA TYR A 159 -2.08 -4.69 -19.18
C TYR A 159 -2.97 -3.46 -18.95
N TYR A 160 -2.37 -2.31 -18.61
CA TYR A 160 -3.15 -1.09 -18.40
C TYR A 160 -4.02 -0.78 -19.63
N PHE A 161 -3.49 -0.90 -20.85
CA PHE A 161 -4.22 -0.65 -22.09
C PHE A 161 -4.91 -1.87 -22.71
N SER A 162 -4.89 -3.03 -22.05
CA SER A 162 -5.58 -4.23 -22.55
C SER A 162 -7.08 -4.17 -22.30
N ASP A 163 -7.80 -5.08 -22.94
CA ASP A 163 -9.24 -5.31 -22.71
C ASP A 163 -9.53 -6.20 -21.49
N HIS A 164 -8.51 -6.59 -20.71
CA HIS A 164 -8.70 -7.45 -19.54
C HIS A 164 -9.60 -6.76 -18.51
N ASN A 165 -10.70 -7.41 -18.17
CA ASN A 165 -11.62 -6.99 -17.12
C ASN A 165 -11.43 -7.87 -15.88
N GLN A 166 -11.26 -7.26 -14.70
CA GLN A 166 -11.16 -7.98 -13.41
C GLN A 166 -12.52 -8.37 -12.81
N GLY A 167 -13.64 -8.08 -13.51
CA GLY A 167 -14.98 -8.37 -13.00
C GLY A 167 -15.37 -7.52 -11.79
N GLU A 168 -16.34 -8.00 -11.02
CA GLU A 168 -16.91 -7.29 -9.86
C GLU A 168 -15.93 -7.14 -8.68
N LEU A 169 -14.88 -7.97 -8.65
CA LEU A 169 -13.87 -7.99 -7.58
C LEU A 169 -12.60 -7.20 -7.96
N ASN A 170 -12.71 -6.25 -8.88
CA ASN A 170 -11.62 -5.40 -9.33
C ASN A 170 -10.79 -4.83 -8.16
N SER A 171 -9.49 -5.14 -8.15
CA SER A 171 -8.52 -4.59 -7.18
C SER A 171 -7.51 -3.66 -7.85
N PHE A 172 -7.94 -3.01 -8.94
CA PHE A 172 -7.22 -1.99 -9.68
C PHE A 172 -5.80 -2.44 -10.06
N GLU A 173 -4.77 -1.80 -9.51
CA GLU A 173 -3.37 -2.09 -9.76
C GLU A 173 -2.83 -3.32 -9.00
N GLU A 174 -3.43 -3.69 -7.87
CA GLU A 174 -2.85 -4.68 -6.95
C GLU A 174 -2.79 -6.07 -7.60
N THR A 175 -3.90 -6.52 -8.21
CA THR A 175 -3.99 -7.82 -8.89
C THR A 175 -2.97 -7.96 -10.03
N PRO A 176 -2.91 -7.05 -11.03
CA PRO A 176 -1.95 -7.19 -12.13
C PRO A 176 -0.50 -7.06 -11.66
N PHE A 177 -0.21 -6.22 -10.66
CA PHE A 177 1.13 -6.17 -10.07
C PHE A 177 1.53 -7.52 -9.48
N ALA A 178 0.68 -8.11 -8.63
CA ALA A 178 0.93 -9.41 -8.03
C ALA A 178 1.02 -10.51 -9.08
N TYR A 179 0.06 -10.56 -10.00
CA TYR A 179 -0.06 -11.62 -10.99
C TYR A 179 1.17 -11.69 -11.90
N PHE A 180 1.45 -10.63 -12.65
CA PHE A 180 2.53 -10.66 -13.64
C PHE A 180 3.91 -10.78 -12.98
N SER A 181 4.12 -10.17 -11.81
CA SER A 181 5.40 -10.34 -11.13
C SER A 181 5.63 -11.77 -10.64
N GLN A 182 4.58 -12.45 -10.14
CA GLN A 182 4.71 -13.80 -9.59
C GLN A 182 4.85 -14.85 -10.68
N ILE A 183 4.02 -14.83 -11.74
CA ILE A 183 4.10 -15.84 -12.81
C ILE A 183 5.39 -15.76 -13.63
N ASN A 184 6.05 -14.60 -13.66
CA ASN A 184 7.35 -14.42 -14.31
C ASN A 184 8.52 -14.67 -13.36
N ASN A 185 8.26 -15.12 -12.11
CA ASN A 185 9.26 -15.34 -11.07
C ASN A 185 10.08 -14.08 -10.70
N TRP A 186 9.51 -12.90 -10.91
CA TRP A 186 10.14 -11.60 -10.61
C TRP A 186 9.86 -11.09 -9.20
N PHE A 187 8.85 -11.67 -8.54
CA PHE A 187 8.34 -11.23 -7.26
C PHE A 187 9.28 -11.58 -6.10
N GLU A 188 9.45 -10.62 -5.20
CA GLU A 188 10.05 -10.77 -3.87
C GLU A 188 9.06 -10.31 -2.79
N ALA A 189 8.81 -11.17 -1.81
CA ALA A 189 7.99 -10.81 -0.66
C ALA A 189 8.80 -9.95 0.31
N LEU A 190 8.50 -8.66 0.38
CA LEU A 190 9.21 -7.76 1.30
C LEU A 190 8.84 -8.04 2.77
N PRO A 191 9.74 -7.73 3.72
CA PRO A 191 9.43 -7.86 5.14
C PRO A 191 8.17 -7.06 5.52
N PRO A 192 7.23 -7.64 6.30
CA PRO A 192 5.98 -6.96 6.67
C PRO A 192 6.17 -5.60 7.36
N ALA A 193 7.33 -5.39 8.01
CA ALA A 193 7.68 -4.13 8.65
C ALA A 193 7.70 -2.93 7.69
N PHE A 194 7.81 -3.15 6.37
CA PHE A 194 7.75 -2.11 5.33
C PHE A 194 6.34 -1.77 4.85
N ASN A 195 5.26 -2.35 5.39
CA ASN A 195 3.90 -1.89 5.09
C ASN A 195 2.90 -2.35 6.17
N VAL A 196 3.15 -1.95 7.42
CA VAL A 196 2.26 -2.32 8.53
C VAL A 196 1.01 -1.44 8.50
N GLN A 197 -0.13 -2.04 8.14
CA GLN A 197 -1.40 -1.33 8.08
C GLN A 197 -2.03 -1.19 9.47
N VAL A 198 -2.39 0.04 9.84
CA VAL A 198 -3.04 0.36 11.12
C VAL A 198 -4.37 -0.39 11.27
N LEU A 199 -5.10 -0.62 10.17
CA LEU A 199 -6.33 -1.42 10.14
C LEU A 199 -6.16 -2.78 10.83
N TYR A 200 -5.14 -3.55 10.44
CA TYR A 200 -4.89 -4.88 11.01
C TYR A 200 -4.53 -4.80 12.49
N LYS A 201 -3.74 -3.80 12.89
CA LYS A 201 -3.35 -3.64 14.29
C LYS A 201 -4.54 -3.25 15.16
N ILE A 202 -5.45 -2.41 14.67
CA ILE A 202 -6.64 -1.97 15.41
C ILE A 202 -7.72 -3.07 15.45
N LYS A 203 -8.03 -3.72 14.33
CA LYS A 203 -9.14 -4.69 14.24
C LYS A 203 -8.72 -6.12 14.57
N GLY A 204 -7.48 -6.48 14.30
CA GLY A 204 -6.98 -7.85 14.34
C GLY A 204 -6.29 -8.24 15.64
N THR A 205 -6.06 -7.32 16.58
CA THR A 205 -5.33 -7.59 17.82
C THR A 205 -6.15 -7.29 19.07
N GLU A 206 -5.85 -7.94 20.20
CA GLU A 206 -6.54 -7.66 21.47
C GLU A 206 -6.29 -6.23 21.94
N LYS A 207 -5.05 -5.73 21.81
CA LYS A 207 -4.71 -4.34 22.13
C LYS A 207 -5.46 -3.35 21.25
N GLY A 208 -5.64 -3.66 19.97
CA GLY A 208 -6.47 -2.91 19.05
C GLY A 208 -7.94 -2.84 19.48
N LYS A 209 -8.54 -3.98 19.88
CA LYS A 209 -9.90 -4.02 20.41
C LYS A 209 -10.06 -3.12 21.63
N GLU A 210 -9.06 -3.06 22.51
CA GLU A 210 -9.11 -2.14 23.65
C GLU A 210 -9.10 -0.66 23.23
N VAL A 211 -8.42 -0.32 22.13
CA VAL A 211 -8.43 1.03 21.54
C VAL A 211 -9.79 1.34 20.92
N GLU A 212 -10.40 0.39 20.22
CA GLU A 212 -11.76 0.54 19.69
C GLU A 212 -12.80 0.72 20.81
N ASN A 213 -12.69 -0.08 21.87
CA ASN A 213 -13.59 0.02 23.02
C ASN A 213 -13.42 1.35 23.77
N ASP A 214 -12.21 1.90 23.81
CA ASP A 214 -11.96 3.24 24.35
C ASP A 214 -12.66 4.32 23.53
N GLU A 215 -12.58 4.24 22.20
CA GLU A 215 -13.27 5.17 21.30
C GLU A 215 -14.80 5.06 21.44
N LYS A 216 -15.34 3.84 21.55
CA LYS A 216 -16.79 3.59 21.70
C LYS A 216 -17.40 4.20 22.96
N LYS A 217 -16.59 4.55 23.98
CA LYS A 217 -17.06 5.29 25.17
C LYS A 217 -17.45 6.73 24.82
N LEU A 218 -16.95 7.28 23.71
CA LEU A 218 -17.34 8.61 23.25
C LEU A 218 -18.76 8.59 22.68
N PRO A 219 -19.55 9.65 22.91
CA PRO A 219 -20.89 9.76 22.36
C PRO A 219 -20.90 9.58 20.83
N GLU A 220 -21.83 8.78 20.33
CA GLU A 220 -21.88 8.42 18.90
C GLU A 220 -22.02 9.66 17.99
N PHE A 221 -22.84 10.64 18.40
CA PHE A 221 -23.02 11.87 17.62
C PHE A 221 -21.71 12.64 17.44
N PHE A 222 -20.85 12.63 18.45
CA PHE A 222 -19.55 13.29 18.42
C PHE A 222 -18.60 12.57 17.45
N ARG A 223 -18.55 11.24 17.51
CA ARG A 223 -17.76 10.42 16.58
C ARG A 223 -18.22 10.61 15.14
N LYS A 224 -19.53 10.51 14.87
CA LYS A 224 -20.13 10.74 13.54
C LYS A 224 -19.81 12.13 12.99
N TYR A 225 -19.92 13.17 13.81
CA TYR A 225 -19.54 14.52 13.41
C TYR A 225 -18.05 14.60 13.00
N TYR A 226 -17.16 14.01 13.80
CA TYR A 226 -15.73 13.98 13.50
C TYR A 226 -15.43 13.22 12.20
N TYR A 227 -16.01 12.04 11.99
CA TYR A 227 -15.82 11.25 10.76
C TYR A 227 -16.26 12.05 9.53
N LYS A 228 -17.44 12.67 9.58
CA LYS A 228 -17.95 13.51 8.48
C LYS A 228 -17.03 14.70 8.19
N LYS A 229 -16.52 15.36 9.23
CA LYS A 229 -15.68 16.56 9.08
C LYS A 229 -14.28 16.25 8.54
N THR A 230 -13.72 15.12 8.93
CA THR A 230 -12.32 14.77 8.62
C THR A 230 -12.17 13.76 7.49
N GLY A 231 -13.23 13.02 7.18
CA GLY A 231 -13.17 11.83 6.33
C GLY A 231 -12.53 10.62 7.01
N SER A 232 -12.16 10.72 8.29
CA SER A 232 -11.53 9.60 9.01
C SER A 232 -12.57 8.55 9.41
N CYS A 233 -12.15 7.29 9.47
CA CYS A 233 -12.99 6.19 9.95
C CYS A 233 -12.93 6.01 11.49
N PHE A 234 -12.07 6.76 12.17
CA PHE A 234 -11.78 6.60 13.59
C PHE A 234 -11.47 7.95 14.25
N TYR A 235 -11.79 8.11 15.54
CA TYR A 235 -11.48 9.28 16.35
C TYR A 235 -10.18 9.01 17.12
N PRO A 236 -9.15 9.86 16.97
CA PRO A 236 -7.84 9.59 17.56
C PRO A 236 -7.82 9.89 19.06
N THR A 237 -8.35 8.98 19.88
CA THR A 237 -8.27 9.07 21.35
C THR A 237 -6.81 9.06 21.81
N ARG A 238 -6.57 9.39 23.09
CA ARG A 238 -5.23 9.26 23.68
C ARG A 238 -4.70 7.83 23.57
N LYS A 239 -5.57 6.83 23.76
CA LYS A 239 -5.19 5.42 23.66
C LYS A 239 -4.81 5.04 22.24
N TYR A 240 -5.57 5.50 21.25
CA TYR A 240 -5.22 5.36 19.83
C TYR A 240 -3.86 5.98 19.51
N LYS A 241 -3.64 7.25 19.88
CA LYS A 241 -2.39 7.97 19.61
C LYS A 241 -1.18 7.25 20.20
N ASN A 242 -1.29 6.78 21.45
CA ASN A 242 -0.22 6.06 22.12
C ASN A 242 0.07 4.72 21.43
N TYR A 243 -0.98 3.97 21.05
CA TYR A 243 -0.80 2.69 20.39
C TYR A 243 -0.19 2.82 19.00
N VAL A 244 -0.65 3.80 18.20
CA VAL A 244 -0.07 4.10 16.89
C VAL A 244 1.39 4.52 17.00
N LYS A 245 1.76 5.35 17.98
CA LYS A 245 3.16 5.70 18.22
C LYS A 245 4.04 4.48 18.51
N GLN A 246 3.50 3.51 19.25
CA GLN A 246 4.19 2.24 19.48
C GLN A 246 4.34 1.44 18.18
N ILE A 247 3.28 1.33 17.37
CA ILE A 247 3.34 0.65 16.06
C ILE A 247 4.43 1.29 15.17
N ILE A 248 4.49 2.62 15.11
CA ILE A 248 5.53 3.35 14.35
C ILE A 248 6.94 3.05 14.90
N ALA A 249 7.10 3.02 16.23
CA ALA A 249 8.38 2.73 16.86
C ALA A 249 8.84 1.28 16.65
N GLU A 250 7.91 0.34 16.46
CA GLU A 250 8.18 -1.08 16.27
C GLU A 250 8.44 -1.46 14.80
N ASN A 251 7.97 -0.67 13.83
CA ASN A 251 8.02 -1.00 12.41
C ASN A 251 8.84 -0.01 11.59
N TYR A 252 9.00 -0.27 10.28
CA TYR A 252 9.69 0.63 9.37
C TYR A 252 8.72 1.60 8.72
N PHE A 253 7.69 1.11 8.04
CA PHE A 253 6.63 1.91 7.45
C PHE A 253 5.29 1.54 8.09
N THR A 254 4.59 2.54 8.60
CA THR A 254 3.22 2.39 9.13
C THR A 254 2.25 3.05 8.16
N HIS A 255 1.34 2.25 7.61
CA HIS A 255 0.39 2.65 6.58
C HIS A 255 -1.00 2.88 7.20
N PHE A 256 -1.55 4.07 7.01
CA PHE A 256 -2.85 4.49 7.55
C PHE A 256 -4.02 4.23 6.59
N SER A 257 -3.94 3.12 5.84
CA SER A 257 -4.92 2.66 4.86
C SER A 257 -6.35 2.65 5.43
N GLY A 258 -7.36 2.91 4.61
CA GLY A 258 -8.76 2.90 5.05
C GLY A 258 -9.19 4.16 5.83
N ASN A 259 -8.48 5.28 5.65
CA ASN A 259 -8.74 6.58 6.27
C ASN A 259 -8.58 6.59 7.80
N TYR A 260 -7.63 5.83 8.35
CA TYR A 260 -7.30 5.97 9.77
C TYR A 260 -6.58 7.31 10.02
N PRO A 261 -6.81 7.98 11.16
CA PRO A 261 -6.16 9.26 11.47
C PRO A 261 -4.63 9.12 11.58
N ILE A 262 -3.91 9.82 10.70
CA ILE A 262 -2.44 9.91 10.79
C ILE A 262 -2.05 10.68 12.05
N ILE A 263 -1.10 10.11 12.81
CA ILE A 263 -0.50 10.77 13.96
C ILE A 263 0.85 11.35 13.54
N TYR A 264 0.84 12.64 13.19
CA TYR A 264 2.04 13.41 12.95
C TYR A 264 2.78 13.63 14.27
N ASN A 265 4.12 13.59 14.23
CA ASN A 265 4.98 13.90 15.36
C ASN A 265 5.05 15.40 15.62
#